data_AF-A0ABD1VX65-F1
#
_entry.id   AF-A0ABD1VX65-F1
#
_cell.length_a   1.000
_cell.length_b   1.000
_cell.length_c   1.000
_cell.angle_alpha   90.00
_cell.angle_beta   90.00
_cell.angle_gamma   90.00
#
_symmetry.space_group_name_H-M   'P 1'
#
loop_
_entity.id
_entity.type
_entity.pdbx_description
1 polymer ?
#
loop_
_entity_poly.entity_id
_entity_poly.type
_entity_poly.pdbx_seq_one_letter_code
_entity_poly.pdbx_strand_id
1 'polypeptide(L)'
;MARHGMLAHKSSILIDEAALTDARTTMLMEEFNSLHIRIKEMDDGGNSDFSRIRNKSRDQTDAIGDPNAVRAKGCGKRLKSSKEKSISKSNRQCRCCGEHGHDKRTCPQLNDRPSTYQPNMNEFTTTQDDGIDNLTFTSNASSNYDVANWFL
;
A
#
# COMPACT_ATOMS: atom_id res chain seq x y z
N MET A 1 29.96 -28.48 15.78
CA MET A 1 29.33 -29.68 16.39
C MET A 1 28.79 -29.51 17.81
N ALA A 2 29.05 -28.44 18.56
CA ALA A 2 28.66 -28.35 19.98
C ALA A 2 27.13 -28.36 20.25
N ARG A 3 26.34 -27.63 19.44
CA ARG A 3 24.87 -27.51 19.62
C ARG A 3 24.14 -28.85 19.61
N HIS A 4 24.54 -29.76 18.73
CA HIS A 4 23.89 -31.05 18.57
C HIS A 4 24.15 -31.96 19.78
N GLY A 5 25.40 -31.97 20.28
CA GLY A 5 25.75 -32.75 21.46
C GLY A 5 25.00 -32.32 22.72
N MET A 6 24.84 -31.00 22.92
CA MET A 6 24.07 -30.47 24.06
C MET A 6 22.58 -30.85 23.99
N LEU A 7 21.96 -30.72 22.80
CA LEU A 7 20.56 -31.09 22.59
C LEU A 7 20.36 -32.59 22.80
N ALA A 8 21.23 -33.42 22.21
CA ALA A 8 21.15 -34.88 22.35
C ALA A 8 21.29 -35.32 23.82
N HIS A 9 22.23 -34.75 24.58
CA HIS A 9 22.40 -35.07 25.99
C HIS A 9 21.16 -34.69 26.81
N LYS A 10 20.60 -33.49 26.60
CA LYS A 10 19.39 -33.05 27.31
C LYS A 10 18.18 -33.90 26.94
N SER A 11 18.03 -34.27 25.66
CA SER A 11 16.97 -35.16 25.20
C SER A 11 17.09 -36.55 25.81
N SER A 12 18.29 -37.12 25.91
CA SER A 12 18.50 -38.44 26.54
C SER A 12 17.98 -38.45 27.98
N ILE A 13 18.36 -37.46 28.78
CA ILE A 13 17.91 -37.36 30.18
C ILE A 13 16.38 -37.29 30.26
N LEU A 14 15.75 -36.47 29.41
CA LEU A 14 14.29 -36.33 29.39
C LEU A 14 13.58 -37.63 28.96
N ILE A 15 14.17 -38.37 28.02
CA ILE A 15 13.64 -39.66 27.56
C ILE A 15 13.70 -40.67 28.72
N ASP A 16 14.83 -40.75 29.42
CA ASP A 16 15.00 -41.66 30.55
C ASP A 16 14.00 -41.35 31.69
N GLU A 17 13.75 -40.07 31.98
CA GLU A 17 12.76 -39.64 33.00
C GLU A 17 11.31 -39.92 32.58
N ALA A 18 10.99 -39.75 31.30
CA ALA A 18 9.64 -39.96 30.78
C ALA A 18 9.31 -41.45 30.64
N ALA A 19 10.29 -42.29 30.30
CA ALA A 19 10.13 -43.73 30.15
C ALA A 19 9.72 -44.46 31.45
N LEU A 20 9.82 -43.79 32.59
CA LEU A 20 9.40 -44.35 33.89
C LEU A 20 7.89 -44.52 34.02
N THR A 21 7.06 -43.78 33.26
CA THR A 21 5.61 -43.95 33.28
C THR A 21 4.98 -43.70 31.90
N ASP A 22 3.93 -44.47 31.59
CA ASP A 22 3.21 -44.32 30.31
C ASP A 22 2.62 -42.92 30.14
N ALA A 23 2.10 -42.34 31.22
CA ALA A 23 1.55 -40.99 31.22
C ALA A 23 2.61 -39.92 30.88
N ARG A 24 3.84 -40.04 31.39
CA ARG A 24 4.92 -39.10 31.04
C ARG A 24 5.42 -39.32 29.62
N THR A 25 5.44 -40.57 29.18
CA THR A 25 5.86 -40.93 27.83
C THR A 25 4.90 -40.31 26.80
N THR A 26 3.59 -40.43 26.98
CA THR A 26 2.60 -39.83 26.06
C THR A 26 2.67 -38.31 26.06
N MET A 27 2.83 -37.67 27.23
CA MET A 27 3.04 -36.23 27.33
C MET A 27 4.28 -35.75 26.57
N LEU A 28 5.41 -36.47 26.72
CA LEU A 28 6.66 -36.11 26.04
C LEU A 28 6.53 -36.26 24.52
N MET A 29 5.86 -37.31 24.04
CA MET A 29 5.61 -37.50 22.61
C MET A 29 4.75 -36.36 22.01
N GLU A 30 3.70 -35.93 22.70
CA GLU A 30 2.84 -34.82 22.26
C GLU A 30 3.61 -33.49 22.17
N GLU A 31 4.44 -33.19 23.17
CA GLU A 31 5.29 -32.00 23.15
C GLU A 31 6.37 -32.08 22.06
N PHE A 32 6.99 -33.24 21.81
CA PHE A 32 7.94 -33.40 20.72
C PHE A 32 7.30 -33.19 19.34
N ASN A 33 6.10 -33.71 19.11
CA ASN A 33 5.35 -33.45 17.87
C ASN A 33 5.03 -31.96 17.71
N SER A 34 4.60 -31.31 18.79
CA SER A 34 4.32 -29.87 18.81
C SER A 34 5.57 -29.03 18.52
N LEU A 35 6.72 -29.39 19.10
CA LEU A 35 8.00 -28.74 18.85
C LEU A 35 8.48 -28.97 17.42
N HIS A 36 8.29 -30.18 16.87
CA HIS A 36 8.66 -30.49 15.50
C HIS A 36 7.88 -29.62 14.50
N ILE A 37 6.57 -29.44 14.72
CA ILE A 37 5.75 -28.53 13.90
C ILE A 37 6.29 -27.10 13.99
N ARG A 38 6.53 -26.59 15.20
CA ARG A 38 7.03 -25.23 15.40
C ARG A 38 8.40 -24.99 14.74
N ILE A 39 9.33 -25.94 14.86
CA ILE A 39 10.65 -25.85 14.23
C ILE A 39 10.51 -25.81 12.71
N LYS A 40 9.63 -26.66 12.14
CA LYS A 40 9.34 -26.66 10.70
C LYS A 40 8.72 -25.33 10.23
N GLU A 41 7.75 -24.80 10.97
CA GLU A 41 7.12 -23.51 10.67
C GLU A 41 8.10 -22.34 10.72
N MET A 42 9.13 -22.42 11.58
CA MET A 42 10.20 -21.41 11.63
C MET A 42 11.05 -21.39 10.36
N ASP A 43 11.19 -22.51 9.65
CA ASP A 43 11.96 -22.60 8.41
C ASP A 43 11.19 -22.03 7.19
N ASP A 44 9.85 -21.97 7.26
CA ASP A 44 8.98 -21.61 6.13
C ASP A 44 8.65 -20.10 6.04
N GLY A 45 9.20 -19.23 6.91
CA GLY A 45 9.07 -17.77 6.80
C GLY A 45 7.62 -17.22 6.89
N GLY A 46 6.66 -18.05 7.26
CA GLY A 46 5.25 -17.72 7.37
C GLY A 46 4.93 -17.06 8.72
N ASN A 47 4.52 -15.80 8.69
CA ASN A 47 3.97 -15.08 9.84
C ASN A 47 2.71 -15.81 10.36
N SER A 48 2.85 -16.60 11.41
CA SER A 48 1.71 -17.15 12.15
C SER A 48 1.74 -16.65 13.60
N ASP A 49 0.68 -15.92 13.94
CA ASP A 49 0.34 -15.26 15.20
C ASP A 49 -0.01 -16.30 16.29
N PHE A 50 0.84 -17.32 16.50
CA PHE A 50 0.60 -18.46 17.41
C PHE A 50 1.21 -18.29 18.80
N SER A 51 1.90 -17.17 19.04
CA SER A 51 2.59 -16.86 20.30
C SER A 51 1.66 -16.53 21.48
N ARG A 52 0.33 -16.58 21.31
CA ARG A 52 -0.63 -16.19 22.37
C ARG A 52 -1.12 -17.32 23.28
N ILE A 53 -0.87 -18.60 22.98
CA ILE A 53 -1.58 -19.70 23.69
C ILE A 53 -0.84 -20.23 24.93
N ARG A 54 0.43 -19.89 25.17
CA ARG A 54 1.21 -20.54 26.25
C ARG A 54 1.34 -19.74 27.56
N ASN A 55 0.44 -18.82 27.88
CA ASN A 55 0.35 -18.21 29.22
C ASN A 55 -1.10 -17.89 29.60
N LYS A 56 -1.93 -18.90 29.85
CA LYS A 56 -3.21 -18.73 30.54
C LYS A 56 -3.07 -19.16 32.01
N SER A 57 -2.25 -18.44 32.76
CA SER A 57 -2.34 -18.46 34.22
C SER A 57 -3.45 -17.49 34.65
N ARG A 58 -4.56 -18.06 35.15
CA ARG A 58 -5.49 -17.47 36.13
C ARG A 58 -5.57 -15.93 36.16
N ASP A 59 -6.24 -15.33 35.19
CA ASP A 59 -7.16 -14.22 35.42
C ASP A 59 -8.06 -14.09 34.19
N GLN A 60 -9.30 -14.52 34.30
CA GLN A 60 -10.27 -14.45 33.21
C GLN A 60 -11.08 -13.17 33.39
N THR A 61 -10.50 -12.04 33.00
CA THR A 61 -11.28 -10.87 32.61
C THR A 61 -11.63 -11.04 31.15
N ASP A 62 -12.91 -11.26 30.83
CA ASP A 62 -13.38 -11.22 29.45
C ASP A 62 -13.28 -9.78 28.95
N ALA A 63 -12.12 -9.43 28.39
CA ALA A 63 -11.93 -8.15 27.72
C ALA A 63 -12.79 -8.16 26.47
N ILE A 64 -13.88 -7.39 26.49
CA ILE A 64 -14.66 -7.06 25.29
C ILE A 64 -13.70 -6.31 24.36
N GLY A 65 -13.16 -7.03 23.37
CA GLY A 65 -12.34 -6.45 22.34
C GLY A 65 -13.19 -5.58 21.42
N ASP A 66 -12.62 -4.46 20.98
CA ASP A 66 -13.27 -3.62 19.98
C ASP A 66 -13.60 -4.44 18.72
N PRO A 67 -14.76 -4.21 18.09
CA PRO A 67 -15.13 -4.92 16.86
C PRO A 67 -14.06 -4.70 15.79
N ASN A 68 -13.79 -5.76 15.01
CA ASN A 68 -12.80 -5.71 13.95
C ASN A 68 -13.05 -4.51 13.03
N ALA A 69 -12.00 -3.74 12.78
CA ALA A 69 -12.06 -2.58 11.90
C ALA A 69 -12.46 -3.04 10.48
N VAL A 70 -13.72 -2.76 10.11
CA VAL A 70 -14.22 -3.02 8.77
C VAL A 70 -13.62 -1.98 7.84
N ARG A 71 -12.88 -2.43 6.82
CA ARG A 71 -12.38 -1.54 5.78
C ARG A 71 -13.50 -1.25 4.79
N ALA A 72 -13.87 0.02 4.63
CA ALA A 72 -14.76 0.41 3.56
C ALA A 72 -14.06 0.24 2.19
N LYS A 73 -14.88 0.01 1.14
CA LYS A 73 -14.41 0.05 -0.25
C LYS A 73 -13.67 1.37 -0.52
N GLY A 74 -12.45 1.31 -1.04
CA GLY A 74 -11.64 2.49 -1.35
C GLY A 74 -10.61 2.92 -0.29
N CYS A 75 -10.57 2.31 0.91
CA CYS A 75 -9.53 2.61 1.91
C CYS A 75 -8.15 1.98 1.59
N GLY A 76 -8.02 1.26 0.48
CA GLY A 76 -6.75 0.69 0.03
C GLY A 76 -5.83 1.75 -0.56
N LYS A 77 -4.52 1.67 -0.30
CA LYS A 77 -3.55 2.45 -1.09
C LYS A 77 -3.69 2.00 -2.55
N ARG A 78 -3.94 2.94 -3.46
CA ARG A 78 -3.96 2.66 -4.91
C ARG A 78 -2.63 2.03 -5.32
N LEU A 79 -2.69 0.85 -5.95
CA LEU A 79 -1.54 0.21 -6.57
C LEU A 79 -1.06 1.07 -7.73
N LYS A 80 0.25 1.35 -7.76
CA LYS A 80 0.89 2.05 -8.88
C LYS A 80 1.25 1.07 -9.98
N SER A 81 1.02 1.46 -11.23
CA SER A 81 1.50 0.71 -12.39
C SER A 81 3.03 0.74 -12.44
N SER A 82 3.64 -0.21 -13.15
CA SER A 82 5.10 -0.24 -13.35
C SER A 82 5.60 1.05 -14.01
N LYS A 83 4.82 1.63 -14.93
CA LYS A 83 5.10 2.93 -15.56
C LYS A 83 5.06 4.10 -14.57
N GLU A 84 4.09 4.12 -13.64
CA GLU A 84 4.04 5.16 -12.60
C GLU A 84 5.21 5.03 -11.61
N LYS A 85 5.63 3.80 -11.30
CA LYS A 85 6.78 3.53 -10.43
C LYS A 85 8.12 3.91 -11.06
N SER A 86 8.27 3.72 -12.38
CA SER A 86 9.51 4.01 -13.10
C SER A 86 9.75 5.51 -13.32
N ILE A 87 8.70 6.33 -13.22
CA ILE A 87 8.84 7.80 -13.22
C ILE A 87 9.34 8.22 -11.85
N SER A 88 10.66 8.42 -11.73
CA SER A 88 11.22 8.98 -10.49
C SER A 88 10.70 10.40 -10.30
N LYS A 89 10.26 10.73 -9.07
CA LYS A 89 9.85 12.11 -8.73
C LYS A 89 10.96 13.14 -9.02
N SER A 90 12.22 12.68 -9.03
CA SER A 90 13.42 13.47 -9.27
C SER A 90 13.69 13.78 -10.75
N ASN A 91 13.17 13.00 -11.70
CA ASN A 91 13.34 13.28 -13.13
C ASN A 91 12.30 14.27 -13.66
N ARG A 92 11.43 14.81 -12.79
CA ARG A 92 10.49 15.83 -13.22
C ARG A 92 11.22 17.15 -13.46
N GLN A 93 11.20 17.57 -14.72
CA GLN A 93 11.72 18.87 -15.16
C GLN A 93 10.69 19.98 -14.88
N CYS A 94 11.14 21.07 -14.28
CA CYS A 94 10.33 22.25 -14.07
C CYS A 94 10.02 22.92 -15.41
N ARG A 95 8.74 23.13 -15.72
CA ARG A 95 8.32 23.81 -16.97
C ARG A 95 8.62 25.32 -16.99
N CYS A 96 9.07 25.88 -15.87
CA CYS A 96 9.38 27.31 -15.77
C CYS A 96 10.86 27.59 -16.03
N CYS A 97 11.75 26.89 -15.31
CA CYS A 97 13.19 27.13 -15.37
C CYS A 97 13.97 26.00 -16.06
N GLY A 98 13.32 24.88 -16.40
CA GLY A 98 13.96 23.74 -17.05
C GLY A 98 14.81 22.86 -16.12
N GLU A 99 14.94 23.21 -14.84
CA GLU A 99 15.71 22.44 -13.86
C GLU A 99 14.92 21.27 -13.26
N HIS A 100 15.63 20.25 -12.79
CA HIS A 100 15.02 19.05 -12.19
C HIS A 100 14.86 19.18 -10.67
N GLY A 101 14.03 18.31 -10.08
CA GLY A 101 13.85 18.22 -8.62
C GLY A 101 12.73 19.09 -8.05
N HIS A 102 12.04 19.87 -8.88
CA HIS A 102 10.88 20.67 -8.46
C HIS A 102 9.89 20.90 -9.61
N ASP A 103 8.69 21.38 -9.26
CA ASP A 103 7.64 21.71 -10.23
C ASP A 103 7.50 23.22 -10.41
N LYS A 104 6.76 23.64 -11.45
CA LYS A 104 6.39 25.07 -11.63
C LYS A 104 5.80 25.73 -10.38
N ARG A 105 5.07 24.98 -9.54
CA ARG A 105 4.45 25.52 -8.30
C ARG A 105 5.46 25.81 -7.19
N THR A 106 6.57 25.08 -7.20
CA THR A 106 7.66 25.19 -6.21
C THR A 106 8.94 25.71 -6.87
N CYS A 107 8.81 26.38 -8.01
CA CYS A 107 9.96 26.94 -8.72
C CYS A 107 10.51 28.13 -7.93
N PRO A 108 11.78 28.08 -7.48
CA PRO A 108 12.37 29.19 -6.73
C PRO A 108 12.33 30.48 -7.55
N GLN A 109 12.60 30.44 -8.86
CA GLN A 109 12.51 31.62 -9.74
C GLN A 109 11.13 32.29 -9.77
N LEU A 110 10.03 31.53 -9.54
CA LEU A 110 8.69 32.10 -9.45
C LEU A 110 8.34 32.55 -8.03
N ASN A 111 8.87 31.87 -7.02
CA ASN A 111 8.56 32.15 -5.63
C ASN A 111 9.44 33.27 -5.03
N ASP A 112 10.61 33.52 -5.60
CA ASP A 112 11.54 34.57 -5.20
C ASP A 112 11.19 35.93 -5.80
N ARG A 113 10.12 36.03 -6.60
CA ARG A 113 9.63 37.32 -7.07
C ARG A 113 8.87 37.99 -5.92
N PRO A 114 9.37 39.08 -5.32
CA PRO A 114 8.59 39.80 -4.32
C PRO A 114 7.29 40.24 -4.99
N SER A 115 6.16 39.92 -4.34
CA SER A 115 4.82 40.28 -4.80
C SER A 115 4.59 41.79 -4.68
N THR A 116 5.31 42.60 -5.44
CA THR A 116 4.98 43.99 -5.69
C THR A 116 4.28 44.07 -7.05
N TYR A 117 3.05 43.57 -7.11
CA TYR A 117 2.14 43.90 -8.20
C TYR A 117 0.93 44.61 -7.61
N GLN A 118 0.94 45.94 -7.70
CA GLN A 118 -0.28 46.75 -7.68
C GLN A 118 -0.62 47.08 -9.13
N PRO A 119 -1.78 46.66 -9.67
CA PRO A 119 -2.20 47.12 -10.97
C PRO A 119 -2.68 48.57 -10.84
N ASN A 120 -1.90 49.51 -11.38
CA ASN A 120 -2.40 50.83 -11.73
C ASN A 120 -3.32 50.66 -12.95
N MET A 121 -4.63 50.63 -12.71
CA MET A 121 -5.63 50.75 -13.75
C MET A 121 -5.61 52.21 -14.20
N ASN A 122 -4.88 52.53 -15.28
CA ASN A 122 -5.11 53.70 -16.15
C ASN A 122 -4.02 53.77 -17.23
N GLU A 123 -4.20 53.07 -18.35
CA GLU A 123 -3.88 53.66 -19.66
C GLU A 123 -4.62 52.91 -20.77
N PHE A 124 -5.70 53.54 -21.23
CA PHE A 124 -6.44 53.18 -22.43
C PHE A 124 -5.78 53.92 -23.59
N THR A 125 -5.19 53.17 -24.53
CA THR A 125 -4.88 53.71 -25.86
C THR A 125 -5.29 52.72 -26.93
N THR A 126 -6.36 53.09 -27.63
CA THR A 126 -6.84 52.59 -28.91
C THR A 126 -5.83 52.77 -30.04
N THR A 127 -5.64 51.73 -30.87
CA THR A 127 -5.32 51.77 -32.32
C THR A 127 -5.36 50.32 -32.83
N GLN A 128 -6.41 49.83 -33.51
CA GLN A 128 -6.79 49.91 -34.94
C GLN A 128 -5.76 49.31 -35.95
N ASP A 129 -6.32 48.58 -36.93
CA ASP A 129 -5.74 47.99 -38.17
C ASP A 129 -5.33 46.49 -38.09
N ASP A 130 -5.67 45.55 -38.98
CA ASP A 130 -6.73 45.36 -39.99
C ASP A 130 -6.70 43.86 -40.40
N GLY A 131 -7.84 43.26 -40.79
CA GLY A 131 -7.86 41.95 -41.48
C GLY A 131 -9.02 41.02 -41.09
N ILE A 132 -10.17 41.19 -41.75
CA ILE A 132 -11.35 40.33 -41.69
C ILE A 132 -11.37 39.38 -42.88
N ASP A 133 -11.66 38.10 -42.62
CA ASP A 133 -12.44 37.25 -43.52
C ASP A 133 -13.22 36.19 -42.73
N ASN A 134 -14.42 36.63 -42.35
CA ASN A 134 -15.60 35.82 -42.07
C ASN A 134 -15.87 34.79 -43.18
N LEU A 135 -16.12 33.53 -42.83
CA LEU A 135 -17.12 32.73 -43.54
C LEU A 135 -17.98 31.95 -42.54
N THR A 136 -19.21 32.43 -42.47
CA THR A 136 -20.36 31.95 -41.71
C THR A 136 -20.91 30.63 -42.24
N PHE A 137 -21.18 29.72 -41.30
CA PHE A 137 -22.40 28.92 -41.15
C PHE A 137 -23.20 28.53 -42.41
N THR A 138 -23.24 27.22 -42.71
CA THR A 138 -24.42 26.60 -43.34
C THR A 138 -24.80 25.33 -42.59
N SER A 139 -25.99 25.38 -42.01
CA SER A 139 -26.76 24.24 -41.54
C SER A 139 -27.53 23.61 -42.71
N ASN A 140 -27.49 22.29 -42.83
CA ASN A 140 -28.46 21.45 -43.54
C ASN A 140 -28.14 19.98 -43.21
N ALA A 141 -29.03 19.01 -43.15
CA ALA A 141 -30.46 18.91 -42.87
C ALA A 141 -30.71 17.38 -42.83
N SER A 142 -31.50 16.94 -41.85
CA SER A 142 -32.47 15.84 -41.92
C SER A 142 -32.07 14.50 -42.59
N SER A 143 -32.01 13.43 -41.79
CA SER A 143 -32.88 12.27 -42.05
C SER A 143 -33.12 11.47 -40.77
N ASN A 144 -34.36 11.51 -40.30
CA ASN A 144 -34.94 10.52 -39.41
C ASN A 144 -35.10 9.20 -40.17
N TYR A 145 -34.62 8.10 -39.59
CA TYR A 145 -35.31 6.81 -39.70
C TYR A 145 -35.23 6.10 -38.37
N ASP A 146 -36.40 5.59 -38.03
CA ASP A 146 -36.85 5.06 -36.76
C ASP A 146 -36.83 3.53 -36.85
N VAL A 147 -36.70 2.89 -35.70
CA VAL A 147 -37.09 1.49 -35.38
C VAL A 147 -36.41 0.31 -36.08
N ALA A 148 -35.64 -0.46 -35.30
CA ALA A 148 -35.75 -1.92 -35.09
C ALA A 148 -34.62 -2.33 -34.12
N ASN A 149 -34.89 -2.66 -32.85
CA ASN A 149 -35.22 -4.01 -32.34
C ASN A 149 -34.42 -5.09 -33.12
N TRP A 150 -33.66 -5.98 -32.49
CA TRP A 150 -34.18 -7.25 -31.97
C TRP A 150 -33.10 -7.86 -31.07
N PHE A 151 -33.52 -8.19 -29.85
CA PHE A 151 -32.88 -9.16 -28.97
C PHE A 151 -32.49 -10.44 -29.72
N LEU A 152 -31.29 -10.94 -29.42
CA LEU A 152 -30.97 -12.36 -29.28
C LEU A 152 -29.80 -12.50 -28.31
#